data_AF-L7UJH6-F1
#
_entry.id   AF-L7UJH6-F1
#
_cell.length_a   1.000
_cell.length_b   1.000
_cell.length_c   1.000
_cell.angle_alpha   90.00
_cell.angle_beta   90.00
_cell.angle_gamma   90.00
#
_symmetry.space_group_name_H-M   'P 1'
#
loop_
_entity.id
_entity.type
_entity.pdbx_description
1 polymer ?
#
loop_
_entity_poly.entity_id
_entity_poly.type
_entity_poly.pdbx_seq_one_letter_code
_entity_poly.pdbx_strand_id
1 'polypeptide(L)'
;MSPKDIDIAAETATSFINDYLIKHGNFTPDDEVDVDVLGSLRFSFYRAMPDRQAPGTIVYSFMYGTKFQENSPELQKLVQQSMDALKQAHPEVFRFKSLIELDPADY
;
A
#
# COMPACT_ATOMS: atom_id res chain seq x y z
N MET A 1 -13.65 18.51 8.34
CA MET A 1 -13.66 17.04 8.21
C MET A 1 -13.64 16.45 9.60
N SER A 2 -14.47 15.45 9.88
CA SER A 2 -14.44 14.80 11.19
C SER A 2 -13.32 13.74 11.26
N PRO A 3 -12.79 13.41 12.44
CA PRO A 3 -11.88 12.26 12.59
C PRO A 3 -12.49 10.95 12.05
N LYS A 4 -13.80 10.75 12.29
CA LYS A 4 -14.54 9.58 11.78
C LYS A 4 -14.54 9.48 10.25
N ASP A 5 -14.49 10.61 9.55
CA ASP A 5 -14.46 10.65 8.08
C ASP A 5 -13.13 10.17 7.48
N ILE A 6 -12.01 10.40 8.17
CA ILE A 6 -10.69 9.97 7.71
C ILE A 6 -10.42 8.52 8.10
N ASP A 7 -10.92 8.06 9.25
CA ASP A 7 -10.86 6.66 9.65
C ASP A 7 -11.57 5.76 8.63
N ILE A 8 -12.81 6.10 8.25
CA ILE A 8 -13.58 5.35 7.23
C ILE A 8 -12.85 5.33 5.88
N ALA A 9 -12.24 6.44 5.48
CA ALA A 9 -11.49 6.51 4.23
C ALA A 9 -10.22 5.66 4.25
N ALA A 10 -9.52 5.61 5.38
CA ALA A 10 -8.36 4.75 5.56
C ALA A 10 -8.74 3.25 5.57
N GLU A 11 -9.87 2.88 6.20
CA GLU A 11 -10.40 1.51 6.16
C GLU A 11 -10.83 1.10 4.75
N THR A 12 -11.49 2.01 4.03
CA THR A 12 -11.89 1.82 2.63
C THR A 12 -10.66 1.61 1.74
N ALA A 13 -9.67 2.49 1.86
CA ALA A 13 -8.41 2.38 1.15
C ALA A 13 -7.70 1.06 1.46
N THR A 14 -7.68 0.66 2.74
CA THR A 14 -7.03 -0.57 3.16
C THR A 14 -7.66 -1.79 2.52
N SER A 15 -8.98 -1.89 2.61
CA SER A 15 -9.73 -3.03 2.08
C SER A 15 -9.61 -3.09 0.55
N PHE A 16 -9.74 -1.95 -0.12
CA PHE A 16 -9.67 -1.89 -1.58
C PHE A 16 -8.29 -2.27 -2.11
N ILE A 17 -7.21 -1.69 -1.57
CA ILE A 17 -5.85 -1.95 -2.08
C ILE A 17 -5.49 -3.43 -1.84
N ASN A 18 -5.84 -3.99 -0.68
CA ASN A 18 -5.65 -5.42 -0.42
C ASN A 18 -6.35 -6.28 -1.48
N ASP A 19 -7.65 -6.06 -1.70
CA ASP A 19 -8.42 -6.78 -2.71
C ASP A 19 -7.85 -6.60 -4.13
N TYR A 20 -7.42 -5.38 -4.45
CA TYR A 20 -6.84 -5.06 -5.74
C TYR A 20 -5.55 -5.83 -5.99
N LEU A 21 -4.63 -5.86 -5.01
CA LEU A 21 -3.37 -6.58 -5.13
C LEU A 21 -3.58 -8.10 -5.23
N ILE A 22 -4.51 -8.66 -4.46
CA ILE A 22 -4.88 -10.08 -4.53
C ILE A 22 -5.40 -10.43 -5.93
N LYS A 23 -6.36 -9.65 -6.45
CA LYS A 23 -6.98 -9.90 -7.77
C LYS A 23 -5.99 -9.80 -8.93
N HIS A 24 -4.92 -9.02 -8.78
CA HIS A 24 -3.92 -8.81 -9.83
C HIS A 24 -2.65 -9.63 -9.60
N GLY A 25 -2.62 -10.54 -8.61
CA GLY A 25 -1.45 -11.37 -8.31
C GLY A 25 -0.21 -10.55 -7.91
N ASN A 26 -0.42 -9.35 -7.38
CA ASN A 26 0.65 -8.42 -6.98
C ASN A 26 0.93 -8.50 -5.47
N PHE A 27 0.13 -9.25 -4.71
CA PHE A 27 0.49 -9.66 -3.36
C PHE A 27 1.50 -10.81 -3.46
N THR A 28 2.52 -10.84 -2.60
CA THR A 28 3.44 -11.98 -2.59
C THR A 28 2.73 -13.18 -1.96
N PRO A 29 2.50 -14.28 -2.69
CA PRO A 29 1.87 -15.45 -2.12
C PRO A 29 2.71 -16.06 -0.99
N ASP A 30 2.06 -16.69 0.01
CA ASP A 30 2.74 -17.38 1.11
C ASP A 30 3.72 -18.47 0.61
N ASP A 31 3.51 -19.00 -0.59
CA ASP A 31 4.35 -19.99 -1.28
C ASP A 31 5.48 -19.40 -2.12
N GLU A 32 5.46 -18.10 -2.43
CA GLU A 32 6.68 -17.39 -2.88
C GLU A 32 7.56 -17.00 -1.69
N VAL A 33 7.07 -17.07 -0.43
CA VAL A 33 7.87 -16.98 0.81
C VAL A 33 8.71 -18.24 0.97
N ASP A 34 9.72 -18.37 0.11
CA ASP A 34 10.76 -19.37 0.28
C ASP A 34 11.50 -19.04 1.59
N VAL A 35 11.25 -19.82 2.63
CA VAL A 35 11.81 -19.63 3.98
C VAL A 35 13.34 -19.71 3.98
N ASP A 36 13.92 -20.30 2.93
CA ASP A 36 15.36 -20.43 2.74
C ASP A 36 15.95 -19.31 1.88
N VAL A 37 15.12 -18.52 1.19
CA VAL A 37 15.53 -17.33 0.40
C VAL A 37 14.95 -16.07 1.03
N LEU A 38 15.75 -15.47 1.91
CA LEU A 38 15.50 -14.12 2.43
C LEU A 38 15.21 -13.15 1.27
N GLY A 39 14.00 -12.58 1.23
CA GLY A 39 13.60 -11.58 0.23
C GLY A 39 12.64 -12.02 -0.88
N SER A 40 12.00 -13.16 -0.68
CA SER A 40 10.85 -13.66 -1.45
C SER A 40 9.73 -12.64 -1.73
N LEU A 41 9.53 -11.66 -0.85
CA LEU A 41 8.51 -10.64 -1.00
C LEU A 41 8.73 -9.83 -2.29
N ARG A 42 7.79 -9.84 -3.24
CA ARG A 42 7.78 -8.90 -4.36
C ARG A 42 7.23 -7.57 -3.85
N PHE A 43 5.95 -7.55 -3.51
CA PHE A 43 5.23 -6.36 -3.12
C PHE A 43 4.09 -6.74 -2.18
N SER A 44 3.83 -5.89 -1.19
CA SER A 44 2.74 -6.07 -0.23
C SER A 44 2.26 -4.70 0.23
N PHE A 45 0.98 -4.62 0.56
CA PHE A 45 0.38 -3.46 1.19
C PHE A 45 0.00 -3.83 2.62
N TYR A 46 0.53 -3.08 3.59
CA TYR A 46 0.33 -3.39 4.99
C TYR A 46 -0.96 -2.76 5.52
N ARG A 47 -1.10 -1.45 5.34
CA ARG A 47 -2.27 -0.69 5.80
C ARG A 47 -2.32 0.72 5.23
N ALA A 48 -3.51 1.31 5.25
CA ALA A 48 -3.71 2.75 5.20
C ALA A 48 -4.24 3.22 6.57
N MET A 49 -3.67 4.28 7.13
CA MET A 49 -4.12 4.84 8.41
C MET A 49 -4.02 6.36 8.44
N PRO A 50 -4.88 7.05 9.20
CA PRO A 50 -4.73 8.49 9.40
C PRO A 50 -3.40 8.81 10.10
N ASP A 51 -2.72 9.84 9.62
CA ASP A 51 -1.51 10.34 10.26
C ASP A 51 -1.89 11.07 11.57
N ARG A 52 -1.25 10.66 12.67
CA ARG A 52 -1.46 11.27 13.99
C ARG A 52 -0.76 12.62 14.15
N GLN A 53 0.27 12.88 13.34
CA GLN A 53 1.05 14.12 13.37
C GLN A 53 0.60 15.12 12.30
N ALA A 54 0.01 14.64 11.19
CA ALA A 54 -0.52 15.48 10.11
C ALA A 54 -2.05 15.26 9.92
N PRO A 55 -2.90 16.08 10.57
CA PRO A 55 -4.35 15.99 10.39
C PRO A 55 -4.76 16.12 8.92
N GLY A 56 -5.65 15.25 8.47
CA GLY A 56 -6.13 15.23 7.08
C GLY A 56 -5.24 14.46 6.10
N THR A 57 -4.25 13.71 6.60
CA THR A 57 -3.38 12.83 5.80
C THR A 57 -3.67 11.37 6.10
N ILE A 58 -3.72 10.54 5.06
CA ILE A 58 -3.72 9.08 5.15
C ILE A 58 -2.33 8.62 4.73
N VAL A 59 -1.69 7.83 5.60
CA VAL A 59 -0.42 7.16 5.34
C VAL A 59 -0.71 5.78 4.78
N TYR A 60 -0.11 5.46 3.64
CA TYR A 60 -0.21 4.17 2.96
C TYR A 60 1.15 3.48 3.06
N SER A 61 1.23 2.41 3.85
CA SER A 61 2.48 1.68 4.06
C SER A 61 2.52 0.45 3.17
N PHE A 62 3.50 0.42 2.26
CA PHE A 62 3.81 -0.69 1.38
C PHE A 62 5.15 -1.31 1.77
N MET A 63 5.25 -2.62 1.60
CA MET A 63 6.50 -3.36 1.80
C MET A 63 6.95 -4.00 0.49
N TYR A 64 8.25 -4.07 0.28
CA TYR A 64 8.86 -4.74 -0.88
C TYR A 64 10.05 -5.57 -0.45
N GLY A 65 10.25 -6.74 -1.06
CA GLY A 65 11.43 -7.56 -0.79
C GLY A 65 12.51 -7.37 -1.84
N THR A 66 13.44 -8.32 -1.88
CA THR A 66 14.77 -8.13 -2.48
C THR A 66 14.77 -8.19 -4.00
N LYS A 67 13.62 -8.54 -4.59
CA LYS A 67 13.39 -8.43 -6.04
C LYS A 67 13.41 -6.99 -6.52
N PHE A 68 13.08 -6.03 -5.65
CA PHE A 68 13.15 -4.61 -5.98
C PHE A 68 14.36 -3.95 -5.34
N GLN A 69 15.02 -3.10 -6.11
CA GLN A 69 15.91 -2.09 -5.53
C GLN A 69 15.05 -0.98 -4.93
N GLU A 70 15.53 -0.37 -3.84
CA GLU A 70 14.97 0.86 -3.30
C GLU A 70 14.82 1.89 -4.43
N ASN A 71 13.66 2.51 -4.54
CA ASN A 71 13.33 3.47 -5.59
C ASN A 71 13.36 2.93 -7.04
N SER A 72 13.29 1.61 -7.23
CA SER A 72 13.19 1.04 -8.59
C SER A 72 11.93 1.55 -9.31
N PRO A 73 12.02 1.85 -10.63
CA PRO A 73 10.87 2.31 -11.41
C PRO A 73 9.69 1.32 -11.41
N GLU A 74 9.98 0.03 -11.29
CA GLU A 74 8.97 -1.03 -11.24
C GLU A 74 8.16 -0.99 -9.94
N LEU A 75 8.82 -0.82 -8.79
CA LEU A 75 8.16 -0.65 -7.50
C LEU A 75 7.27 0.61 -7.50
N GLN A 76 7.80 1.73 -7.99
CA GLN A 76 7.05 2.98 -8.10
C GLN A 76 5.83 2.83 -9.01
N LYS A 77 5.95 2.05 -10.09
CA LYS A 77 4.83 1.75 -10.99
C LYS A 77 3.74 0.92 -10.30
N LEU A 78 4.09 -0.07 -9.49
CA LEU A 78 3.12 -0.89 -8.75
C LEU A 78 2.33 -0.07 -7.72
N VAL A 79 3.03 0.79 -6.98
CA VAL A 79 2.41 1.74 -6.06
C VAL A 79 1.46 2.65 -6.82
N GLN A 80 1.94 3.27 -7.90
CA GLN A 80 1.13 4.19 -8.71
C GLN A 80 -0.13 3.52 -9.26
N GLN A 81 -0.02 2.29 -9.77
CA GLN A 81 -1.17 1.52 -10.26
C GLN A 81 -2.21 1.26 -9.17
N SER A 82 -1.75 0.95 -7.95
CA SER A 82 -2.64 0.72 -6.80
C SER A 82 -3.37 2.00 -6.40
N MET A 83 -2.64 3.13 -6.36
CA MET A 83 -3.20 4.43 -6.02
C MET A 83 -4.15 4.95 -7.10
N ASP A 84 -3.84 4.76 -8.38
CA ASP A 84 -4.71 5.15 -9.49
C ASP A 84 -6.01 4.34 -9.50
N ALA A 85 -5.92 3.02 -9.25
CA ALA A 85 -7.09 2.17 -9.10
C ALA A 85 -7.98 2.61 -7.92
N LEU A 86 -7.36 2.93 -6.77
CA LEU A 86 -8.09 3.45 -5.61
C LEU A 86 -8.76 4.79 -5.94
N LYS A 87 -8.07 5.69 -6.67
CA LYS A 87 -8.62 7.00 -7.05
C LYS A 87 -9.82 6.88 -7.97
N GLN A 88 -9.77 5.92 -8.89
CA GLN A 88 -10.85 5.66 -9.81
C GLN A 88 -12.07 5.05 -9.11
N ALA A 89 -11.86 4.12 -8.18
CA ALA A 89 -12.94 3.43 -7.48
C ALA A 89 -13.53 4.22 -6.30
N HIS A 90 -12.68 4.94 -5.57
CA HIS A 90 -12.98 5.64 -4.32
C HIS A 90 -12.43 7.08 -4.34
N PRO A 91 -12.91 7.96 -5.24
CA PRO A 91 -12.44 9.34 -5.31
C PRO A 91 -12.63 10.12 -4.00
N GLU A 92 -13.59 9.73 -3.16
CA GLU A 92 -13.83 10.29 -1.84
C GLU A 92 -12.66 10.14 -0.87
N VAL A 93 -11.80 9.13 -1.05
CA VAL A 93 -10.58 8.94 -0.24
C VAL A 93 -9.56 10.04 -0.54
N PHE A 94 -9.51 10.50 -1.80
CA PHE A 94 -8.56 11.53 -2.26
C PHE A 94 -8.94 12.96 -1.87
N ARG A 95 -10.01 13.15 -1.09
CA ARG A 95 -10.23 14.40 -0.36
C ARG A 95 -9.19 14.62 0.75
N PHE A 96 -8.53 13.54 1.18
CA PHE A 96 -7.42 13.56 2.14
C PHE A 96 -6.08 13.55 1.43
N LYS A 97 -5.06 14.15 2.07
CA LYS A 97 -3.68 14.06 1.57
C LYS A 97 -3.21 12.60 1.67
N SER A 98 -2.41 12.18 0.70
CA SER A 98 -1.81 10.84 0.71
C SER A 98 -0.32 10.96 1.00
N LEU A 99 0.16 10.19 1.97
CA LEU A 99 1.58 9.96 2.23
C LEU A 99 1.87 8.50 1.92
N ILE A 100 2.83 8.23 1.04
CA ILE A 100 3.24 6.87 0.73
C ILE A 100 4.53 6.56 1.51
N GLU A 101 4.51 5.47 2.26
CA GLU A 101 5.68 4.86 2.88
C GLU A 101 6.00 3.57 2.14
N LEU A 102 7.28 3.41 1.77
CA LEU A 102 7.79 2.25 1.06
C LEU A 102 8.97 1.70 1.85
N ASP A 103 8.71 0.64 2.59
CA ASP A 103 9.71 0.01 3.46
C ASP A 103 10.21 -1.29 2.84
N PRO A 104 11.51 -1.59 2.90
CA PRO A 104 11.98 -2.93 2.60
C PRO A 104 11.38 -3.90 3.62
N ALA A 105 11.03 -5.11 3.18
CA ALA A 105 10.73 -6.20 4.09
C ALA A 105 12.03 -6.58 4.81
N ASP A 106 12.20 -6.08 6.04
CA ASP A 106 13.42 -6.24 6.82
C ASP A 106 13.82 -7.72 6.97
N TYR A 107 15.12 -7.97 6.82
CA TYR A 107 15.83 -9.24 6.98
C TYR A 107 16.00 -9.63 8.45
#